data_AF-A0A1H3DQU1-F1
#
_entry.id   AF-A0A1H3DQU1-F1
#
_cell.length_a   1.000
_cell.length_b   1.000
_cell.length_c   1.000
_cell.angle_alpha   90.00
_cell.angle_beta   90.00
_cell.angle_gamma   90.00
#
_symmetry.space_group_name_H-M   'P 1'
#
loop_
_entity.id
_entity.type
_entity.pdbx_description
1 polymer ?
#
loop_
_entity_poly.entity_id
_entity_poly.type
_entity_poly.pdbx_seq_one_letter_code
_entity_poly.pdbx_strand_id
1 'polypeptide(L)' 'MANRQTYTVLIPFPTGGGHWSTAGEELELLDVEASALRTAGRLELTSVLNSTPKKAD' A
#
# COMPACT_ATOMS: atom_id res chain seq x y z
N MET A 1 12.85 16.43 4.74
CA MET A 1 11.92 16.17 3.62
C MET A 1 11.37 14.77 3.82
N ALA A 2 10.07 14.60 4.04
CA ALA A 2 9.52 13.28 4.34
C ALA A 2 9.30 12.53 3.01
N ASN A 3 9.97 11.38 2.82
CA ASN A 3 9.87 10.60 1.59
C ASN A 3 8.54 9.83 1.58
N ARG A 4 7.48 10.53 1.17
CA ARG A 4 6.14 9.97 0.97
C ARG A 4 6.09 9.32 -0.40
N GLN A 5 5.53 8.13 -0.46
CA GLN A 5 5.36 7.38 -1.70
C GLN A 5 3.91 6.88 -1.79
N THR A 6 3.45 6.64 -3.01
CA THR A 6 2.12 6.10 -3.26
C THR A 6 2.16 4.57 -3.17
N TYR A 7 1.32 4.04 -2.29
CA TYR A 7 1.14 2.61 -2.09
C TYR A 7 -0.28 2.22 -2.44
N THR A 8 -0.45 1.11 -3.15
CA THR A 8 -1.76 0.51 -3.38
C THR A 8 -2.03 -0.54 -2.31
N VAL A 9 -3.20 -0.46 -1.69
CA VAL A 9 -3.67 -1.44 -0.73
C VAL A 9 -4.03 -2.74 -1.45
N LEU A 10 -3.39 -3.83 -1.08
CA LEU A 10 -3.70 -5.16 -1.59
C LEU A 10 -4.74 -5.85 -0.70
N ILE A 11 -4.63 -5.68 0.62
CA ILE A 11 -5.49 -6.29 1.62
C ILE A 11 -5.99 -5.21 2.58
N PRO A 12 -7.32 -5.07 2.80
CA PRO A 12 -7.87 -4.11 3.74
C PRO A 12 -7.25 -4.21 5.13
N PHE A 13 -6.99 -3.06 5.75
CA PHE A 13 -6.44 -2.97 7.10
C PHE A 13 -7.03 -1.78 7.87
N PRO A 14 -7.04 -1.83 9.20
CA PRO A 14 -7.48 -0.70 10.00
C PRO A 14 -6.45 0.44 9.90
N THR A 15 -6.88 1.60 9.39
CA THR A 15 -6.05 2.82 9.29
C THR A 15 -6.02 3.63 10.58
N GLY A 16 -6.92 3.32 11.52
CA GLY A 16 -7.06 4.00 12.80
C GLY A 16 -8.38 4.74 12.93
N GLY A 17 -8.78 5.09 14.17
CA GLY A 17 -10.03 5.83 14.42
C GLY A 17 -11.33 5.10 14.04
N GLY A 18 -11.28 3.77 13.87
CA GLY A 18 -12.41 2.99 13.37
C GLY A 18 -12.52 2.93 11.84
N HIS A 19 -11.58 3.55 11.11
CA HIS A 19 -11.53 3.50 9.66
C HIS A 19 -10.75 2.28 9.16
N TRP A 20 -11.21 1.77 8.02
CA TRP A 20 -10.59 0.68 7.28
C TRP A 20 -10.24 1.15 5.88
N SER A 21 -9.07 0.73 5.40
CA SER A 21 -8.70 0.89 4.00
C SER A 21 -9.49 -0.04 3.10
N THR A 22 -9.58 0.34 1.83
CA THR A 22 -10.20 -0.48 0.78
C THR A 22 -9.14 -1.17 -0.07
N ALA A 23 -9.37 -2.41 -0.52
CA ALA A 23 -8.48 -3.04 -1.49
C ALA A 23 -8.50 -2.28 -2.83
N GLY A 24 -7.33 -2.03 -3.41
CA GLY A 24 -7.14 -1.19 -4.60
C GLY A 24 -7.07 0.31 -4.31
N GLU A 25 -7.25 0.73 -3.05
CA GLU A 25 -7.09 2.13 -2.66
C GLU A 25 -5.62 2.56 -2.73
N GLU A 26 -5.36 3.76 -3.22
CA GLU A 26 -4.02 4.35 -3.27
C GLU A 26 -3.84 5.31 -2.11
N LEU A 27 -2.83 5.06 -1.28
CA LEU A 27 -2.51 5.85 -0.10
C LEU A 27 -1.11 6.44 -0.22
N GLU A 28 -0.99 7.73 0.06
CA GLU A 28 0.29 8.39 0.22
C GLU A 28 0.77 8.22 1.65
N LEU A 29 1.72 7.31 1.86
CA LEU A 29 2.23 6.97 3.18
C LEU A 29 3.73 7.27 3.28
N LEU A 30 4.20 7.51 4.49
CA LEU A 30 5.63 7.52 4.75
C LEU A 30 6.17 6.10 4.65
N ASP A 31 7.41 5.96 4.19
CA ASP A 31 8.09 4.66 4.10
C ASP A 31 8.10 3.91 5.43
N VAL A 32 8.22 4.63 6.56
CA VAL A 32 8.18 4.05 7.91
C VAL A 32 6.80 3.51 8.30
N GLU A 33 5.72 4.15 7.85
CA GLU A 33 4.34 3.70 8.10
C GLU A 33 3.99 2.52 7.20
N ALA A 34 4.36 2.63 5.92
CA ALA A 34 4.17 1.60 4.92
C ALA A 34 5.03 0.36 5.19
N SER A 35 6.21 0.48 5.80
CA SER A 35 7.12 -0.65 6.03
C SER A 35 6.44 -1.80 6.79
N ALA A 36 5.73 -1.51 7.89
CA ALA A 36 5.01 -2.53 8.64
C ALA A 36 3.89 -3.19 7.80
N LEU A 37 3.18 -2.39 7.01
CA LEU A 37 2.06 -2.84 6.19
C LEU A 37 2.54 -3.65 4.97
N ARG A 38 3.68 -3.29 4.37
CA ARG A 38 4.35 -4.04 3.30
C ARG A 38 4.89 -5.36 3.80
N THR A 39 5.57 -5.37 4.95
CA THR A 39 6.06 -6.61 5.58
C THR A 39 4.89 -7.55 5.90
N ALA A 40 3.73 -7.02 6.28
CA ALA A 40 2.51 -7.78 6.47
C ALA A 40 1.80 -8.16 5.16
N GLY A 41 2.32 -7.77 3.99
CA GLY A 41 1.75 -8.06 2.66
C GLY A 41 0.42 -7.34 2.38
N ARG A 42 0.12 -6.26 3.10
CA ARG A 42 -1.18 -5.58 3.01
C ARG A 42 -1.24 -4.48 1.96
N LEU A 43 -0.10 -3.90 1.62
CA LEU A 43 0.04 -2.90 0.58
C LEU A 43 1.39 -3.04 -0.10
N GLU A 44 1.51 -2.49 -1.29
CA GLU A 44 2.73 -2.50 -2.11
C GLU A 44 2.88 -1.15 -2.81
N LEU A 45 4.09 -0.75 -3.20
CA LEU A 45 4.32 0.46 -3.99
C LEU A 45 3.52 0.41 -5.30
N THR A 46 2.73 1.45 -5.59
CA THR A 46 2.00 1.53 -6.86
C THR A 46 2.95 1.44 -8.06
N SER A 47 4.14 2.05 -7.96
CA SER A 47 5.17 1.96 -9.00
C SER A 47 5.67 0.53 -9.25
N VAL A 48 5.74 -0.31 -8.20
CA VAL A 48 6.14 -1.72 -8.32
C VAL A 48 5.03 -2.54 -8.98
N LEU A 49 3.78 -2.28 -8.61
CA LEU A 49 2.61 -2.93 -9.22
C LEU A 49 2.45 -2.55 -10.70
N ASN A 50 2.71 -1.30 -11.06
CA ASN A 50 2.67 -0.85 -12.45
C ASN A 50 3.85 -1.39 -13.27
N SER A 51 4.99 -1.66 -12.62
CA SER A 51 6.19 -2.21 -13.28
C SER A 51 6.16 -3.73 -13.41
N THR A 52 5.32 -4.42 -12.64
CA THR A 52 5.12 -5.86 -12.79
C THR A 52 3.92 -6.08 -13.70
N PRO A 53 4.12 -6.53 -14.96
CA PRO A 53 2.99 -6.95 -15.76
C PRO A 53 2.31 -8.06 -14.99
N LYS A 54 1.06 -7.80 -14.59
CA LYS A 54 0.14 -8.80 -14.04
C LYS A 54 0.29 -10.05 -14.88
N LYS A 55 0.88 -11.11 -14.31
CA LYS A 55 0.94 -12.41 -14.95
C LYS A 55 -0.52 -12.83 -15.11
N ALA A 56 -1.07 -12.59 -16.29
CA ALA A 56 -2.32 -13.16 -16.72
C ALA A 56 -2.13 -14.67 -16.69
N ASP A 57 -2.86 -15.32 -15.79
CA ASP A 57 -3.17 -16.74 -15.90
C ASP A 57 -4.39 -16.88 -16.81
#